data_AF-A0A2N2K518-F1
#
_entry.id   AF-A0A2N2K518-F1
#
_cell.length_a   1.000
_cell.length_b   1.000
_cell.length_c   1.000
_cell.angle_alpha   90.00
_cell.angle_beta   90.00
_cell.angle_gamma   90.00
#
_symmetry.space_group_name_H-M   'P 1'
#
loop_
_entity.id
_entity.type
_entity.pdbx_description
1 polymer ?
#
loop_
_entity_poly.entity_id
_entity_poly.type
_entity_poly.pdbx_seq_one_letter_code
_entity_poly.pdbx_strand_id
1 'polypeptide(L)'
;MVLPRDAFQSQIQSNVLESWRQLLCSMKEAVDSLEKGIAEASEMREVCTDEWCVATEHVIDELSNALFSISEPRWANDEDSRRLKELKWKMHELYARYKSVTRH
;
A
#
# COMPACT_ATOMS: atom_id res chain seq x y z
N MET A 1 12.75 -11.06 -37.99
CA MET A 1 12.90 -9.59 -37.87
C MET A 1 13.44 -9.33 -36.47
N VAL A 2 14.65 -8.80 -36.34
CA VAL A 2 15.23 -8.49 -35.02
C VAL A 2 14.83 -7.06 -34.69
N LEU A 3 14.09 -6.86 -33.60
CA LEU A 3 13.73 -5.53 -33.12
C LEU A 3 15.01 -4.74 -32.80
N PRO A 4 15.09 -3.45 -33.16
CA PRO A 4 16.18 -2.58 -32.71
C PRO A 4 16.30 -2.67 -31.19
N ARG A 5 17.54 -2.79 -30.68
CA ARG A 5 17.84 -3.01 -29.25
C ARG A 5 17.09 -2.03 -28.33
N ASP A 6 16.94 -0.79 -28.77
CA ASP A 6 16.29 0.28 -28.00
C ASP A 6 14.76 0.10 -27.92
N ALA A 7 14.13 -0.37 -29.00
CA ALA A 7 12.70 -0.67 -29.03
C ALA A 7 12.36 -1.86 -28.13
N PHE A 8 13.20 -2.91 -28.14
CA PHE A 8 13.05 -4.07 -27.27
C PHE A 8 13.24 -3.70 -25.79
N GLN A 9 14.27 -2.90 -25.47
CA GLN A 9 14.51 -2.43 -24.11
C GLN A 9 13.37 -1.54 -23.60
N SER A 10 12.86 -0.63 -24.42
CA SER A 10 11.73 0.24 -24.05
C SER A 10 10.46 -0.56 -23.77
N GLN A 11 10.18 -1.61 -24.56
CA GLN A 11 9.03 -2.49 -24.33
C GLN A 11 9.15 -3.25 -23.00
N ILE A 12 10.31 -3.83 -22.70
CA ILE A 12 10.55 -4.52 -21.43
C ILE A 12 10.37 -3.57 -20.26
N GLN A 13 10.96 -2.37 -20.34
CA GLN A 13 10.80 -1.34 -19.33
C GLN A 13 9.30 -1.03 -19.16
N SER A 14 8.60 -0.61 -20.22
CA SER A 14 7.17 -0.27 -20.14
C SER A 14 6.32 -1.33 -19.42
N ASN A 15 6.48 -2.60 -19.77
CA ASN A 15 5.70 -3.69 -19.18
C ASN A 15 5.94 -3.85 -17.66
N VAL A 16 7.20 -3.72 -17.22
CA VAL A 16 7.52 -3.80 -15.80
C VAL A 16 7.01 -2.56 -15.05
N LEU A 17 7.03 -1.34 -15.67
CA LEU A 17 6.54 -0.10 -15.03
C LEU A 17 5.05 -0.24 -14.81
N GLU A 18 4.34 -0.69 -15.83
CA GLU A 18 2.90 -0.86 -15.79
C GLU A 18 2.50 -1.86 -14.71
N SER A 19 3.17 -3.01 -14.65
CA SER A 19 2.92 -4.01 -13.60
C SER A 19 3.21 -3.48 -12.19
N TRP A 20 4.30 -2.72 -12.05
CA TRP A 20 4.66 -2.10 -10.77
C TRP A 20 3.68 -0.99 -10.37
N ARG A 21 3.20 -0.18 -11.31
CA ARG A 21 2.15 0.81 -11.07
C ARG A 21 0.84 0.14 -10.66
N GLN A 22 0.51 -0.98 -11.29
CA GLN A 22 -0.67 -1.77 -10.92
C GLN A 22 -0.54 -2.29 -9.48
N LEU A 23 0.64 -2.75 -9.07
CA LEU A 23 0.91 -3.11 -7.68
C LEU A 23 0.66 -1.93 -6.73
N LEU A 24 1.15 -0.73 -7.07
CA LEU A 24 0.88 0.47 -6.25
C LEU A 24 -0.61 0.79 -6.16
N CYS A 25 -1.37 0.66 -7.25
CA CYS A 25 -2.81 0.85 -7.26
C CYS A 25 -3.51 -0.16 -6.34
N SER A 26 -3.17 -1.45 -6.44
CA SER A 26 -3.75 -2.48 -5.59
C SER A 26 -3.38 -2.30 -4.12
N MET A 27 -2.15 -1.87 -3.81
CA MET A 27 -1.75 -1.53 -2.44
C MET A 27 -2.53 -0.34 -1.90
N LYS A 28 -2.78 0.67 -2.73
CA LYS A 28 -3.62 1.81 -2.37
C LYS A 28 -5.04 1.36 -2.03
N GLU A 29 -5.65 0.52 -2.86
CA GLU A 29 -6.98 -0.01 -2.63
C GLU A 29 -7.06 -0.81 -1.33
N ALA A 30 -6.04 -1.64 -1.04
CA ALA A 30 -5.95 -2.39 0.21
C ALA A 30 -5.86 -1.47 1.43
N VAL A 31 -4.99 -0.45 1.40
CA VAL A 31 -4.85 0.53 2.48
C VAL A 31 -6.13 1.34 2.67
N ASP A 32 -6.74 1.83 1.58
CA ASP A 32 -7.99 2.61 1.64
C ASP A 32 -9.16 1.72 2.16
N SER A 33 -9.14 0.40 1.92
CA SER A 33 -10.14 -0.54 2.45
C SER A 33 -9.95 -0.79 3.95
N LEU A 34 -8.70 -0.94 4.40
CA LEU A 34 -8.37 -1.07 5.81
C LEU A 34 -8.73 0.20 6.59
N GLU A 35 -8.47 1.38 6.02
CA GLU A 35 -8.87 2.66 6.59
C GLU A 35 -10.38 2.75 6.81
N LYS A 36 -11.18 2.35 5.81
CA LYS A 36 -12.64 2.29 5.95
C LYS A 36 -13.07 1.32 7.03
N GLY A 37 -12.50 0.11 7.07
CA GLY A 37 -12.84 -0.88 8.08
C GLY A 37 -12.55 -0.39 9.51
N ILE A 38 -11.43 0.31 9.71
CA ILE A 38 -11.08 0.90 11.02
C ILE A 38 -12.02 2.07 11.37
N ALA A 39 -12.38 2.90 10.40
CA ALA A 39 -13.32 4.00 10.62
C ALA A 39 -14.73 3.51 10.97
N GLU A 40 -15.26 2.56 10.19
CA GLU A 40 -16.56 1.91 10.45
C GLU A 40 -16.58 1.23 11.82
N ALA A 41 -15.49 0.55 12.15
CA ALA A 41 -15.32 -0.02 13.46
C ALA A 41 -15.39 1.08 14.52
N SER A 42 -14.62 2.17 14.45
CA SER A 42 -14.61 3.23 15.49
C SER A 42 -15.98 3.83 15.87
N GLU A 43 -16.99 3.74 15.00
CA GLU A 43 -18.37 4.19 15.26
C GLU A 43 -19.23 3.17 16.04
N MET A 44 -18.76 1.93 16.19
CA MET A 44 -19.41 0.85 16.93
C MET A 44 -18.90 0.83 18.39
N ARG A 45 -19.76 0.58 19.39
CA ARG A 45 -19.37 0.68 20.82
C ARG A 45 -18.60 -0.52 21.38
N GLU A 46 -18.56 -1.66 20.67
CA GLU A 46 -17.98 -2.94 21.15
C GLU A 46 -16.79 -3.43 20.30
N VAL A 47 -16.06 -2.49 19.69
CA VAL A 47 -15.14 -2.75 18.56
C VAL A 47 -13.90 -3.52 18.91
N CYS A 48 -13.28 -3.19 20.04
CA CYS A 48 -12.11 -3.90 20.47
C CYS A 48 -12.53 -5.13 21.28
N THR A 49 -13.14 -6.09 20.59
CA THR A 49 -12.97 -7.47 21.01
C THR A 49 -11.49 -7.82 20.80
N ASP A 50 -10.86 -8.49 21.75
CA ASP A 50 -9.42 -8.81 21.69
C ASP A 50 -9.04 -9.47 20.34
N GLU A 51 -9.92 -10.30 19.80
CA GLU A 51 -9.75 -10.97 18.51
C GLU A 51 -9.73 -10.01 17.32
N TRP A 52 -10.66 -9.04 17.25
CA TRP A 52 -10.70 -8.06 16.17
C TRP A 52 -9.48 -7.15 16.20
N CYS A 53 -9.06 -6.73 17.40
CA CYS A 53 -7.88 -5.89 17.56
C CYS A 53 -6.61 -6.62 17.10
N VAL A 54 -6.38 -7.86 17.54
CA VAL A 54 -5.22 -8.66 17.10
C VAL A 54 -5.24 -8.93 15.60
N ALA A 55 -6.40 -9.30 15.03
CA ALA A 55 -6.52 -9.56 13.60
C ALA A 55 -6.24 -8.32 12.76
N THR A 56 -6.78 -7.17 13.16
CA THR A 56 -6.58 -5.90 12.45
C THR A 56 -5.13 -5.43 12.56
N GLU A 57 -4.49 -5.56 13.73
CA GLU A 57 -3.07 -5.25 13.90
C GLU A 57 -2.21 -6.10 12.96
N HIS A 58 -2.50 -7.40 12.87
CA HIS A 58 -1.78 -8.30 11.97
C HIS A 58 -1.88 -7.87 10.51
N VAL A 59 -3.08 -7.49 10.04
CA VAL A 59 -3.29 -7.00 8.66
C VAL A 59 -2.52 -5.69 8.42
N ILE A 60 -2.50 -4.77 9.40
CA ILE A 60 -1.71 -3.53 9.28
C ILE A 60 -0.22 -3.86 9.14
N ASP A 61 0.29 -4.78 9.96
CA ASP A 61 1.70 -5.19 9.92
C ASP A 61 2.07 -5.87 8.60
N GLU A 62 1.23 -6.78 8.10
CA GLU A 62 1.45 -7.45 6.81
C GLU A 62 1.50 -6.46 5.65
N LEU A 63 0.50 -5.56 5.57
CA LEU A 63 0.45 -4.54 4.52
C LEU A 63 1.59 -3.53 4.65
N SER A 64 2.02 -3.21 5.87
CA SER A 64 3.16 -2.34 6.12
C SER A 64 4.43 -3.00 5.60
N ASN A 65 4.70 -4.25 5.99
CA ASN A 65 5.86 -5.00 5.52
C ASN A 65 5.86 -5.14 3.98
N ALA A 66 4.72 -5.44 3.38
CA ALA A 66 4.57 -5.50 1.93
C ALA A 66 4.88 -4.14 1.27
N LEU A 67 4.34 -3.03 1.79
CA LEU A 67 4.53 -1.69 1.24
C LEU A 67 5.97 -1.17 1.38
N PHE A 68 6.61 -1.40 2.53
CA PHE A 68 7.97 -0.94 2.79
C PHE A 68 9.03 -1.78 2.06
N SER A 69 8.71 -3.00 1.66
CA SER A 69 9.57 -3.86 0.83
C SER A 69 9.47 -3.58 -0.68
N ILE A 70 8.50 -2.77 -1.14
CA ILE A 70 8.40 -2.38 -2.54
C ILE A 70 9.66 -1.61 -2.96
N SER A 71 10.39 -2.22 -3.88
CA SER A 71 11.56 -1.61 -4.53
C SER A 71 11.12 -0.75 -5.70
N GLU A 72 11.66 0.46 -5.77
CA GLU A 72 11.36 1.41 -6.84
C GLU A 72 12.21 1.11 -8.10
N PRO A 73 11.59 0.90 -9.29
CA PRO A 73 12.34 0.76 -10.52
C PRO A 73 13.09 2.04 -10.87
N ARG A 74 14.33 1.93 -11.36
CA ARG A 74 15.18 3.09 -11.73
C ARG A 74 14.61 4.02 -12.80
N TRP A 75 13.61 3.55 -13.53
CA TRP A 75 12.99 4.19 -14.68
C TRP A 75 11.55 4.65 -14.35
N ALA A 76 11.16 4.57 -13.07
CA ALA A 76 9.98 5.25 -12.55
C ALA A 76 10.15 6.76 -12.65
N ASN A 77 9.05 7.49 -12.84
CA ASN A 77 9.05 8.95 -12.87
C ASN A 77 8.79 9.53 -11.47
N ASP A 78 9.00 10.83 -11.31
CA ASP A 78 8.83 11.50 -10.01
C ASP A 78 7.41 11.39 -9.43
N GLU A 79 6.39 11.25 -10.30
CA GLU A 79 5.00 11.07 -9.87
C GLU A 79 4.80 9.70 -9.22
N ASP A 80 5.33 8.66 -9.83
CA ASP A 80 5.36 7.29 -9.30
C ASP A 80 6.09 7.22 -7.96
N SER A 81 7.26 7.85 -7.86
CA SER A 81 8.02 7.95 -6.60
C SER A 81 7.22 8.66 -5.51
N ARG A 82 6.47 9.72 -5.88
CA ARG A 82 5.63 10.47 -4.95
C ARG A 82 4.46 9.65 -4.46
N ARG A 83 3.78 8.91 -5.34
CA ARG A 83 2.68 7.99 -4.98
C ARG A 83 3.13 6.95 -3.96
N LEU A 84 4.32 6.34 -4.16
CA LEU A 84 4.87 5.38 -3.21
C LEU A 84 5.14 6.02 -1.83
N LYS A 85 5.70 7.24 -1.80
CA LYS A 85 5.95 7.99 -0.55
C LYS A 85 4.66 8.34 0.17
N GLU A 86 3.65 8.81 -0.56
CA GLU A 86 2.32 9.12 -0.02
C GLU A 86 1.65 7.88 0.58
N LEU A 87 1.75 6.73 -0.10
CA LEU A 87 1.26 5.46 0.43
C LEU A 87 1.95 5.07 1.73
N LYS A 88 3.29 5.14 1.78
CA LYS A 88 4.06 4.83 3.00
C LYS A 88 3.67 5.75 4.16
N TRP A 89 3.48 7.03 3.89
CA TRP A 89 3.04 8.01 4.88
C TRP A 89 1.61 7.71 5.38
N LYS A 90 0.67 7.46 4.46
CA LYS A 90 -0.70 7.05 4.81
C LYS A 90 -0.72 5.81 5.69
N MET A 91 0.13 4.81 5.42
CA MET A 91 0.19 3.61 6.23
C MET A 91 0.62 3.89 7.67
N HIS A 92 1.63 4.76 7.86
CA HIS A 92 2.01 5.21 9.20
C HIS A 92 0.88 5.96 9.92
N GLU A 93 0.18 6.84 9.20
CA GLU A 93 -0.95 7.57 9.75
C GLU A 93 -2.09 6.63 10.17
N LEU A 94 -2.38 5.62 9.33
CA LEU A 94 -3.39 4.61 9.60
C LEU A 94 -3.09 3.82 10.88
N TYR A 95 -1.84 3.40 11.06
CA TYR A 95 -1.41 2.71 12.28
C TYR A 95 -1.58 3.60 13.52
N ALA A 96 -1.24 4.90 13.41
CA ALA A 96 -1.44 5.84 14.51
C ALA A 96 -2.94 6.01 14.87
N ARG A 97 -3.82 6.12 13.86
CA ARG A 97 -5.27 6.18 14.07
C ARG A 97 -5.81 4.90 14.70
N TYR A 98 -5.41 3.73 14.21
CA TYR A 98 -5.77 2.44 14.81
C TYR A 98 -5.40 2.37 16.30
N LYS A 99 -4.16 2.76 16.65
CA LYS A 99 -3.72 2.78 18.05
C LYS A 99 -4.48 3.79 18.92
N SER A 100 -5.06 4.84 18.32
CA SER A 100 -5.91 5.79 19.06
C SER A 100 -7.29 5.20 19.38
N VAL A 101 -7.86 4.40 18.47
CA VAL A 101 -9.17 3.74 18.65
C VAL A 101 -9.08 2.60 19.68
N THR A 102 -7.96 1.88 19.72
CA THR A 102 -7.77 0.69 20.58
C THR A 102 -7.24 0.98 21.99
N ARG A 103 -6.91 2.23 22.31
CA ARG A 103 -6.39 2.66 23.63
C ARG A 103 -7.49 3.06 24.62
N HIS A 104 -8.76 2.70 24.39
CA HIS A 104 -9.90 2.99 25.26
C HIS A 104 -10.56 1.70 25.70
#